data_AF-A0A950C3K6-F1
#
_entry.id   AF-A0A950C3K6-F1
#
_cell.length_a   1.000
_cell.length_b   1.000
_cell.length_c   1.000
_cell.angle_alpha   90.00
_cell.angle_beta   90.00
_cell.angle_gamma   90.00
#
_symmetry.space_group_name_H-M   'P 1'
#
loop_
_entity.id
_entity.type
_entity.pdbx_description
1 polymer ?
#
loop_
_entity_poly.entity_id
_entity_poly.type
_entity_poly.pdbx_seq_one_letter_code
_entity_poly.pdbx_strand_id
1 'polypeptide(L)'
;MKRLLAVASACMIVGVAITTWSDAPAKGIGLPGGIPGVPSLSPQDIAIKAAAKELAPWLAGHVPIILDWTALYPTVDNLAGKPFAATLAGSAQDQLRSSIQTQLAHSLTGVVKLAPGDYAVQMRVYCTSHQRHAGHEALWLLGPLRGARANVLEAIYARASGKNLNFGPLQSLSWAMQAGMRYDELPAGSKALVDQLIPDLRPQISGSFLDQVQDEWSSLSSTIPNLPSLDSALGKMGPTGQTILNIKYARDTIIADANDFDAMSRALVPSGGSGADAGAGPPPWSKVSDTIYERILTQGTFGTMATFEIRVLGTSPVAVPFTSVISYAPKHQDWQPLTQESPTLAFGGP
;
A
#
# COMPACT_ATOMS: atom_id res chain seq x y z
N MET A 1 -0.50 56.14 8.73
CA MET A 1 0.60 56.33 9.71
C MET A 1 0.85 54.99 10.40
N LYS A 2 2.10 54.49 10.35
CA LYS A 2 2.72 53.37 11.13
C LYS A 2 2.05 51.99 11.01
N ARG A 3 2.55 50.97 10.28
CA ARG A 3 3.83 50.20 10.33
C ARG A 3 4.24 49.71 11.73
N LEU A 4 4.27 48.38 11.95
CA LEU A 4 5.46 47.50 12.18
C LEU A 4 5.03 46.12 12.77
N LEU A 5 5.32 45.00 12.07
CA LEU A 5 6.25 43.87 12.40
C LEU A 5 5.68 42.80 13.38
N ALA A 6 5.93 41.48 13.29
CA ALA A 6 6.74 40.58 12.44
C ALA A 6 6.20 39.13 12.65
N VAL A 7 6.03 38.31 11.61
CA VAL A 7 6.87 37.14 11.25
C VAL A 7 7.46 36.34 12.42
N ALA A 8 6.90 35.14 12.66
CA ALA A 8 7.61 33.92 13.04
C ALA A 8 6.66 32.71 12.94
N SER A 9 6.54 32.12 11.75
CA SER A 9 5.90 30.80 11.58
C SER A 9 7.00 29.75 11.73
N ALA A 10 7.01 29.08 12.86
CA ALA A 10 7.86 27.91 13.09
C ALA A 10 7.20 26.70 12.42
N CYS A 11 7.69 26.35 11.22
CA CYS A 11 7.45 25.05 10.62
C CYS A 11 8.00 23.96 11.54
N MET A 12 7.12 23.26 12.26
CA MET A 12 7.46 22.00 12.89
C MET A 12 7.10 20.88 11.91
N ILE A 13 8.08 20.53 11.07
CA ILE A 13 8.02 19.36 10.19
C ILE A 13 8.12 18.13 11.10
N VAL A 14 7.04 17.36 11.18
CA VAL A 14 7.09 15.99 11.69
C VAL A 14 6.78 15.07 10.52
N GLY A 15 7.80 14.87 9.68
CA GLY A 15 7.84 13.73 8.78
C GLY A 15 8.10 12.48 9.60
N VAL A 16 7.52 11.34 9.19
CA VAL A 16 7.99 10.04 9.67
C VAL A 16 9.45 9.93 9.24
N ALA A 17 10.31 10.07 10.23
CA ALA A 17 11.74 9.99 10.08
C ALA A 17 12.11 8.58 9.61
N ILE A 18 12.59 8.47 8.38
CA ILE A 18 13.86 7.76 8.21
C ILE A 18 14.80 8.54 9.12
N THR A 19 15.07 8.04 10.32
CA THR A 19 16.08 8.65 11.17
C THR A 19 17.37 8.56 10.38
N THR A 20 17.77 9.66 9.77
CA THR A 20 19.12 9.81 9.25
C THR A 20 20.01 9.73 10.48
N TRP A 21 20.58 8.56 10.73
CA TRP A 21 21.69 8.40 11.65
C TRP A 21 22.81 9.28 11.11
N SER A 22 22.95 10.46 11.71
CA SER A 22 24.13 11.30 11.55
C SER A 22 25.24 10.67 12.39
N ASP A 23 25.88 9.66 11.82
CA ASP A 23 27.15 9.21 12.34
C ASP A 23 28.16 10.35 12.11
N ALA A 24 28.61 10.96 13.21
CA ALA A 24 29.80 11.79 13.19
C ALA A 24 30.96 10.99 12.53
N PRO A 25 31.84 11.64 11.75
CA PRO A 25 32.92 10.93 11.09
C PRO A 25 33.78 10.23 12.14
N ALA A 26 33.85 8.90 12.05
CA ALA A 26 34.75 8.09 12.86
C ALA A 26 36.21 8.45 12.48
N LYS A 27 36.78 9.44 13.16
CA LYS A 27 38.23 9.61 13.23
C LYS A 27 38.78 8.46 14.05
N GLY A 28 39.47 7.56 13.37
CA GLY A 28 40.21 6.48 14.00
C GLY A 28 41.17 7.02 15.07
N ILE A 29 40.98 6.55 16.29
CA ILE A 29 41.98 6.61 17.35
C ILE A 29 42.09 5.19 17.88
N GLY A 30 43.16 4.50 17.50
CA GLY A 30 43.56 3.26 18.14
C GLY A 30 44.00 3.58 19.57
N LEU A 31 43.30 3.02 20.55
CA LEU A 31 43.77 2.94 21.93
C LEU A 31 43.67 1.49 22.40
N PRO A 32 44.78 0.90 22.90
CA PRO A 32 44.75 -0.38 23.58
C PRO A 32 44.27 -0.15 25.02
N GLY A 33 43.02 -0.50 25.32
CA GLY A 33 42.47 -0.41 26.66
C GLY A 33 40.99 -0.04 26.65
N GLY A 34 40.12 -1.05 26.64
CA GLY A 34 38.67 -0.86 26.69
C GLY A 34 38.23 -0.19 28.00
N ILE A 35 37.40 0.84 27.88
CA ILE A 35 36.68 1.45 29.01
C ILE A 35 35.68 0.41 29.53
N PRO A 36 35.72 0.01 30.82
CA PRO A 36 34.76 -0.91 31.38
C PRO A 36 33.34 -0.34 31.28
N GLY A 37 32.44 -1.07 30.61
CA GLY A 37 31.00 -0.74 30.56
C GLY A 37 30.46 -0.23 29.23
N VAL A 38 31.29 -0.05 28.19
CA VAL A 38 30.79 0.19 26.83
C VAL A 38 30.70 -1.15 26.09
N PRO A 39 29.52 -1.62 25.66
CA PRO A 39 29.40 -2.85 24.89
C PRO A 39 30.26 -2.74 23.62
N SER A 40 31.29 -3.58 23.48
CA SER A 40 32.06 -3.64 22.24
C SER A 40 31.16 -4.25 21.16
N LEU A 41 30.78 -3.45 20.15
CA LEU A 41 30.10 -3.97 18.98
C LEU A 41 31.04 -4.96 18.27
N SER A 42 30.53 -6.17 17.98
CA SER A 42 31.33 -7.14 17.23
C SER A 42 31.59 -6.60 15.82
N PRO A 43 32.72 -6.97 15.17
CA PRO A 43 32.98 -6.60 13.77
C PRO A 43 31.83 -6.98 12.83
N GLN A 44 31.14 -8.09 13.12
CA GLN A 44 29.95 -8.52 12.37
C GLN A 44 28.78 -7.56 12.55
N ASP A 45 28.52 -7.08 13.78
CA ASP A 45 27.41 -6.14 14.01
C ASP A 45 27.68 -4.78 13.34
N ILE A 46 28.94 -4.35 13.24
CA ILE A 46 29.34 -3.17 12.46
C ILE A 46 29.08 -3.40 10.97
N ALA A 47 29.51 -4.56 10.44
CA ALA A 47 29.28 -4.93 9.03
C ALA A 47 27.78 -5.00 8.69
N ILE A 48 26.96 -5.62 9.55
CA ILE A 48 25.50 -5.69 9.37
C ILE A 48 24.88 -4.30 9.35
N LYS A 49 25.26 -3.41 10.26
CA LYS A 49 24.73 -2.03 10.30
C LYS A 49 25.11 -1.25 9.04
N ALA A 50 26.35 -1.39 8.57
CA ALA A 50 26.80 -0.77 7.33
C ALA A 50 26.01 -1.31 6.13
N ALA A 51 25.89 -2.63 5.99
CA ALA A 51 25.11 -3.24 4.90
C ALA A 51 23.62 -2.87 4.95
N ALA A 52 23.02 -2.82 6.14
CA ALA A 52 21.62 -2.42 6.31
C ALA A 52 21.39 -0.96 5.88
N LYS A 53 22.36 -0.07 6.11
CA LYS A 53 22.32 1.33 5.68
C LYS A 53 22.39 1.47 4.16
N GLU A 54 23.21 0.66 3.49
CA GLU A 54 23.29 0.61 2.03
C GLU A 54 22.05 -0.05 1.39
N LEU A 55 21.52 -1.11 2.01
CA LEU A 55 20.36 -1.84 1.50
C LEU A 55 19.04 -1.06 1.65
N ALA A 56 18.91 -0.23 2.69
CA ALA A 56 17.69 0.54 2.95
C ALA A 56 17.21 1.42 1.77
N PRO A 57 18.04 2.29 1.13
CA PRO A 57 17.62 3.06 -0.02
C PRO A 57 17.28 2.20 -1.23
N TRP A 58 17.99 1.08 -1.43
CA TRP A 58 17.65 0.12 -2.48
C TRP A 58 16.25 -0.46 -2.26
N LEU A 59 15.93 -0.91 -1.04
CA LEU A 59 14.61 -1.43 -0.69
C LEU A 59 13.51 -0.40 -0.90
N ALA A 60 13.74 0.86 -0.51
CA ALA A 60 12.77 1.93 -0.70
C ALA A 60 12.35 2.11 -2.18
N GLY A 61 13.24 1.78 -3.12
CA GLY A 61 12.95 1.81 -4.56
C GLY A 61 12.39 0.49 -5.14
N HIS A 62 12.56 -0.64 -4.45
CA HIS A 62 12.30 -1.97 -5.02
C HIS A 62 11.22 -2.77 -4.29
N VAL A 63 10.75 -2.33 -3.11
CA VAL A 63 9.64 -3.01 -2.42
C VAL A 63 8.41 -3.09 -3.33
N PRO A 64 7.70 -4.23 -3.35
CA PRO A 64 6.55 -4.42 -4.23
C PRO A 64 5.49 -3.32 -4.07
N ILE A 65 5.17 -3.00 -2.81
CA ILE A 65 4.26 -1.91 -2.44
C ILE A 65 4.91 -1.09 -1.32
N ILE A 66 4.85 0.22 -1.45
CA ILE A 66 5.32 1.19 -0.46
C ILE A 66 4.13 1.63 0.38
N LEU A 67 4.21 1.39 1.69
CA LEU A 67 3.24 1.92 2.65
C LEU A 67 3.73 3.27 3.18
N ASP A 68 3.30 4.35 2.53
CA ASP A 68 3.76 5.71 2.82
C ASP A 68 2.63 6.56 3.43
N TRP A 69 2.55 6.53 4.76
CA TRP A 69 1.62 7.34 5.55
C TRP A 69 1.90 8.85 5.47
N THR A 70 2.99 9.27 4.85
CA THR A 70 3.33 10.69 4.66
C THR A 70 2.95 11.21 3.28
N ALA A 71 2.71 10.31 2.31
CA ALA A 71 2.27 10.65 0.96
C ALA A 71 0.74 10.69 0.83
N LEU A 72 0.01 10.95 1.92
CA LEU A 72 -1.44 11.12 1.89
C LEU A 72 -1.85 12.35 1.07
N TYR A 73 -2.99 12.27 0.40
CA TYR A 73 -3.57 13.46 -0.21
C TYR A 73 -3.99 14.46 0.89
N PRO A 74 -3.86 15.78 0.63
CA PRO A 74 -4.39 16.80 1.54
C PRO A 74 -5.89 16.59 1.78
N THR A 75 -6.35 16.82 3.00
CA THR A 75 -7.78 16.64 3.35
C THR A 75 -8.51 17.97 3.48
N VAL A 76 -9.82 17.94 3.23
CA VAL A 76 -10.75 19.05 3.49
C VAL A 76 -12.02 18.54 4.17
N ASP A 77 -12.53 19.28 5.15
CA ASP A 77 -13.78 18.94 5.83
C ASP A 77 -15.00 19.30 4.97
N ASN A 78 -14.89 20.38 4.19
CA ASN A 78 -15.96 20.89 3.34
C ASN A 78 -15.51 20.90 1.87
N LEU A 79 -16.35 20.33 1.01
CA LEU A 79 -16.11 20.37 -0.43
C LEU A 79 -16.36 21.77 -1.00
N ALA A 80 -15.60 22.12 -2.04
CA ALA A 80 -15.88 23.31 -2.81
C ALA A 80 -17.26 23.18 -3.53
N GLY A 81 -18.02 24.28 -3.53
CA GLY A 81 -19.31 24.38 -4.21
C GLY A 81 -20.50 23.93 -3.36
N LYS A 82 -21.46 23.25 -3.98
CA LYS A 82 -22.69 22.76 -3.34
C LYS A 82 -22.43 21.56 -2.42
N PRO A 83 -23.33 21.22 -1.48
CA PRO A 83 -23.25 19.95 -0.74
C PRO A 83 -23.13 18.73 -1.68
N PHE A 84 -22.48 17.67 -1.21
CA PHE A 84 -22.37 16.42 -1.99
C PHE A 84 -23.75 15.84 -2.25
N ALA A 85 -24.07 15.59 -3.52
CA ALA A 85 -25.34 15.06 -3.97
C ALA A 85 -25.09 14.05 -5.09
N ALA A 86 -24.73 12.83 -4.73
CA ALA A 86 -24.40 11.79 -5.69
C ALA A 86 -25.56 11.53 -6.67
N THR A 87 -25.18 11.16 -7.90
CA THR A 87 -26.11 10.75 -8.95
C THR A 87 -26.67 9.37 -8.61
N LEU A 88 -27.80 9.31 -7.87
CA LEU A 88 -28.13 8.17 -7.00
C LEU A 88 -29.34 7.30 -7.40
N ALA A 89 -29.88 7.37 -8.62
CA ALA A 89 -31.03 6.49 -8.91
C ALA A 89 -31.15 6.01 -10.36
N GLY A 90 -31.53 4.74 -10.46
CA GLY A 90 -32.03 4.10 -11.67
C GLY A 90 -30.98 4.00 -12.78
N SER A 91 -31.45 4.16 -14.02
CA SER A 91 -30.66 3.94 -15.23
C SER A 91 -29.39 4.80 -15.31
N ALA A 92 -29.37 5.99 -14.70
CA ALA A 92 -28.18 6.85 -14.69
C ALA A 92 -27.02 6.22 -13.90
N GLN A 93 -27.31 5.54 -12.79
CA GLN A 93 -26.29 4.85 -11.99
C GLN A 93 -25.78 3.60 -12.71
N ASP A 94 -26.65 2.87 -13.39
CA ASP A 94 -26.26 1.69 -14.19
C ASP A 94 -25.40 2.09 -15.39
N GLN A 95 -25.74 3.19 -16.06
CA GLN A 95 -24.94 3.77 -17.15
C GLN A 95 -23.56 4.22 -16.66
N LEU A 96 -23.49 4.90 -15.52
CA LEU A 96 -22.22 5.28 -14.91
C LEU A 96 -21.37 4.04 -14.60
N ARG A 97 -21.96 3.03 -13.97
CA ARG A 97 -21.27 1.78 -13.63
C ARG A 97 -20.72 1.09 -14.88
N SER A 98 -21.56 0.92 -15.90
CA SER A 98 -21.17 0.31 -17.16
C SER A 98 -20.06 1.09 -17.87
N SER A 99 -20.13 2.43 -17.84
CA SER A 99 -19.08 3.30 -18.38
C SER A 99 -17.74 3.11 -17.65
N ILE A 100 -17.75 3.10 -16.30
CA ILE A 100 -16.55 2.88 -15.49
C ILE A 100 -15.95 1.49 -15.79
N GLN A 101 -16.77 0.44 -15.77
CA GLN A 101 -16.33 -0.93 -16.06
C GLN A 101 -15.72 -1.04 -17.47
N THR A 102 -16.35 -0.42 -18.48
CA THR A 102 -15.84 -0.41 -19.86
C THR A 102 -14.47 0.26 -19.95
N GLN A 103 -14.28 1.37 -19.24
CA GLN A 103 -12.99 2.07 -19.21
C GLN A 103 -11.90 1.24 -18.49
N LEU A 104 -12.27 0.50 -17.46
CA LEU A 104 -11.34 -0.30 -16.66
C LEU A 104 -10.97 -1.65 -17.28
N ALA A 105 -11.82 -2.24 -18.13
CA ALA A 105 -11.67 -3.58 -18.70
C ALA A 105 -10.31 -3.84 -19.39
N HIS A 106 -9.67 -2.78 -19.90
CA HIS A 106 -8.35 -2.83 -20.54
C HIS A 106 -7.34 -1.85 -19.91
N SER A 107 -7.69 -1.22 -18.80
CA SER A 107 -6.83 -0.22 -18.16
C SER A 107 -5.57 -0.87 -17.57
N LEU A 108 -4.47 -0.11 -17.66
CA LEU A 108 -3.19 -0.44 -17.03
C LEU A 108 -2.90 0.43 -15.80
N THR A 109 -3.67 1.49 -15.60
CA THR A 109 -3.39 2.55 -14.61
C THR A 109 -4.54 2.75 -13.63
N GLY A 110 -5.65 2.03 -13.81
CA GLY A 110 -6.83 2.23 -12.98
C GLY A 110 -7.53 3.59 -13.15
N VAL A 111 -7.14 4.38 -14.16
CA VAL A 111 -7.69 5.72 -14.39
C VAL A 111 -8.96 5.64 -15.24
N VAL A 112 -9.98 6.40 -14.84
CA VAL A 112 -11.23 6.59 -15.60
C VAL A 112 -11.46 8.07 -15.92
N LYS A 113 -12.20 8.36 -16.97
CA LYS A 113 -12.67 9.71 -17.29
C LYS A 113 -14.09 9.89 -16.78
N LEU A 114 -14.28 10.85 -15.87
CA LEU A 114 -15.58 11.23 -15.35
C LEU A 114 -15.87 12.69 -15.70
N ALA A 115 -17.12 12.97 -16.07
CA ALA A 115 -17.62 14.32 -16.25
C ALA A 115 -17.68 15.06 -14.90
N PRO A 116 -17.87 16.39 -14.89
CA PRO A 116 -18.15 17.12 -13.65
C PRO A 116 -19.43 16.59 -12.98
N GLY A 117 -19.36 16.31 -11.68
CA GLY A 117 -20.47 15.70 -10.95
C GLY A 117 -20.06 15.08 -9.62
N ASP A 118 -21.08 14.60 -8.93
CA ASP A 118 -20.96 13.85 -7.67
C ASP A 118 -21.34 12.39 -7.94
N TYR A 119 -20.47 11.47 -7.54
CA TYR A 119 -20.57 10.05 -7.84
C TYR A 119 -20.41 9.24 -6.55
N ALA A 120 -21.28 8.25 -6.35
CA ALA A 120 -21.14 7.25 -5.29
C ALA A 120 -21.09 5.87 -5.95
N VAL A 121 -19.96 5.19 -5.83
CA VAL A 121 -19.72 3.90 -6.46
C VAL A 121 -19.45 2.86 -5.38
N GLN A 122 -20.19 1.75 -5.41
CA GLN A 122 -19.92 0.64 -4.51
C GLN A 122 -18.66 -0.09 -4.97
N MET A 123 -17.76 -0.42 -4.06
CA MET A 123 -16.50 -1.09 -4.36
C MET A 123 -16.25 -2.18 -3.34
N ARG A 124 -15.57 -3.25 -3.75
CA ARG A 124 -15.06 -4.23 -2.80
C ARG A 124 -13.67 -3.81 -2.34
N VAL A 125 -13.43 -3.83 -1.04
CA VAL A 125 -12.11 -3.48 -0.47
C VAL A 125 -11.20 -4.70 -0.36
N TYR A 126 -9.94 -4.52 -0.74
CA TYR A 126 -8.89 -5.53 -0.68
C TYR A 126 -7.76 -5.06 0.22
N CYS A 127 -7.11 -6.00 0.90
CA CYS A 127 -5.95 -5.71 1.71
C CYS A 127 -4.70 -5.46 0.88
N THR A 128 -3.93 -4.43 1.27
CA THR A 128 -2.61 -4.09 0.71
C THR A 128 -1.46 -4.08 1.72
N SER A 129 -1.60 -4.87 2.79
CA SER A 129 -0.48 -5.25 3.65
C SER A 129 -0.64 -6.69 4.10
N HIS A 130 0.46 -7.30 4.51
CA HIS A 130 0.48 -8.54 5.30
C HIS A 130 0.67 -8.21 6.77
N GLN A 131 0.23 -9.12 7.65
CA GLN A 131 0.46 -9.10 9.10
C GLN A 131 -0.04 -7.85 9.83
N ARG A 132 -1.01 -7.14 9.25
CA ARG A 132 -1.69 -6.03 9.90
C ARG A 132 -3.10 -6.43 10.27
N HIS A 133 -3.71 -5.74 11.23
CA HIS A 133 -5.05 -6.08 11.67
C HIS A 133 -6.10 -5.76 10.60
N ALA A 134 -7.13 -6.60 10.54
CA ALA A 134 -8.37 -6.26 9.86
C ALA A 134 -9.03 -5.11 10.63
N GLY A 135 -8.87 -3.89 10.16
CA GLY A 135 -9.42 -2.70 10.82
C GLY A 135 -10.95 -2.72 10.93
N HIS A 136 -11.50 -2.17 12.01
CA HIS A 136 -12.94 -1.98 12.22
C HIS A 136 -13.26 -0.49 12.34
N GLU A 137 -14.17 0.05 11.51
CA GLU A 137 -14.63 1.46 11.55
C GLU A 137 -13.50 2.48 11.84
N ALA A 138 -12.74 2.89 10.82
CA ALA A 138 -11.77 4.00 10.93
C ALA A 138 -12.05 5.13 9.96
N LEU A 139 -11.47 6.28 10.28
CA LEU A 139 -11.27 7.36 9.32
C LEU A 139 -10.17 6.96 8.32
N TRP A 140 -10.60 6.52 7.14
CA TRP A 140 -9.72 6.17 6.04
C TRP A 140 -9.33 7.41 5.22
N LEU A 141 -8.04 7.72 5.17
CA LEU A 141 -7.47 8.76 4.31
C LEU A 141 -6.85 8.13 3.06
N LEU A 142 -6.91 8.83 1.94
CA LEU A 142 -6.42 8.30 0.67
C LEU A 142 -5.00 8.78 0.39
N GLY A 143 -4.20 7.92 -0.22
CA GLY A 143 -2.91 8.24 -0.83
C GLY A 143 -2.74 7.51 -2.17
N PRO A 144 -1.71 7.83 -2.95
CA PRO A 144 -1.40 7.14 -4.18
C PRO A 144 -0.82 5.75 -3.90
N LEU A 145 -1.24 4.75 -4.68
CA LEU A 145 -0.61 3.43 -4.65
C LEU A 145 0.79 3.52 -5.26
N ARG A 146 1.81 3.02 -4.56
CA ARG A 146 3.22 3.16 -4.92
C ARG A 146 4.00 1.87 -4.69
N GLY A 147 5.14 1.73 -5.37
CA GLY A 147 6.04 0.58 -5.27
C GLY A 147 6.28 -0.08 -6.62
N ALA A 148 7.20 -1.03 -6.66
CA ALA A 148 7.66 -1.68 -7.89
C ALA A 148 6.56 -2.50 -8.61
N ARG A 149 5.48 -2.84 -7.90
CA ARG A 149 4.34 -3.63 -8.42
C ARG A 149 3.00 -2.93 -8.28
N ALA A 150 2.99 -1.63 -7.98
CA ALA A 150 1.77 -0.85 -7.84
C ALA A 150 0.91 -0.91 -9.11
N ASN A 151 1.49 -0.62 -10.27
CA ASN A 151 0.81 -0.65 -11.57
C ASN A 151 0.26 -2.05 -11.93
N VAL A 152 0.93 -3.13 -11.51
CA VAL A 152 0.44 -4.50 -11.70
C VAL A 152 -0.83 -4.71 -10.88
N LEU A 153 -0.85 -4.28 -9.61
CA LEU A 153 -2.06 -4.33 -8.77
C LEU A 153 -3.18 -3.45 -9.33
N GLU A 154 -2.87 -2.23 -9.79
CA GLU A 154 -3.84 -1.32 -10.41
C GLU A 154 -4.53 -1.99 -11.61
N ALA A 155 -3.75 -2.62 -12.48
CA ALA A 155 -4.26 -3.33 -13.64
C ALA A 155 -5.07 -4.58 -13.26
N ILE A 156 -4.66 -5.32 -12.21
CA ILE A 156 -5.45 -6.46 -11.68
C ILE A 156 -6.82 -5.97 -11.24
N TYR A 157 -6.89 -4.94 -10.39
CA TYR A 157 -8.17 -4.43 -9.87
C TYR A 157 -9.03 -3.77 -10.95
N ALA A 158 -8.40 -3.02 -11.86
CA ALA A 158 -9.10 -2.43 -12.98
C ALA A 158 -9.75 -3.51 -13.86
N ARG A 159 -8.97 -4.50 -14.28
CA ARG A 159 -9.44 -5.52 -15.24
C ARG A 159 -10.25 -6.64 -14.60
N ALA A 160 -10.22 -6.77 -13.27
CA ALA A 160 -11.17 -7.56 -12.50
C ALA A 160 -12.55 -6.90 -12.48
N SER A 161 -12.62 -5.57 -12.57
CA SER A 161 -13.90 -4.86 -12.51
C SER A 161 -14.90 -5.35 -13.55
N GLY A 162 -16.12 -5.63 -13.09
CA GLY A 162 -17.20 -6.15 -13.93
C GLY A 162 -17.07 -7.64 -14.27
N LYS A 163 -15.98 -8.31 -13.89
CA LYS A 163 -15.85 -9.76 -13.96
C LYS A 163 -16.35 -10.34 -12.64
N ASN A 164 -17.28 -11.30 -12.69
CA ASN A 164 -17.80 -11.96 -11.49
C ASN A 164 -16.76 -12.91 -10.86
N LEU A 165 -15.67 -12.34 -10.34
CA LEU A 165 -14.57 -13.08 -9.71
C LEU A 165 -14.83 -13.21 -8.22
N ASN A 166 -14.46 -14.37 -7.69
CA ASN A 166 -14.51 -14.62 -6.26
C ASN A 166 -13.45 -13.78 -5.54
N PHE A 167 -13.84 -13.21 -4.39
CA PHE A 167 -12.97 -12.37 -3.57
C PHE A 167 -11.68 -13.07 -3.16
N GLY A 168 -11.77 -14.29 -2.61
CA GLY A 168 -10.63 -15.03 -2.06
C GLY A 168 -9.47 -15.19 -3.05
N PRO A 169 -9.70 -15.76 -4.25
CA PRO A 169 -8.67 -15.86 -5.28
C PRO A 169 -8.03 -14.52 -5.68
N LEU A 170 -8.81 -13.44 -5.80
CA LEU A 170 -8.27 -12.12 -6.17
C LEU A 170 -7.46 -11.50 -5.01
N GLN A 171 -7.91 -11.68 -3.77
CA GLN A 171 -7.18 -11.26 -2.57
C GLN A 171 -5.87 -12.03 -2.40
N SER A 172 -5.86 -13.35 -2.65
CA SER A 172 -4.64 -14.16 -2.64
C SER A 172 -3.65 -13.70 -3.71
N LEU A 173 -4.12 -13.40 -4.93
CA LEU A 173 -3.26 -12.83 -5.97
C LEU A 173 -2.70 -11.47 -5.54
N SER A 174 -3.52 -10.61 -4.92
CA SER A 174 -3.06 -9.32 -4.42
C SER A 174 -1.95 -9.48 -3.37
N TRP A 175 -2.12 -10.38 -2.39
CA TRP A 175 -1.08 -10.67 -1.41
C TRP A 175 0.18 -11.24 -2.04
N ALA A 176 0.07 -12.07 -3.08
CA ALA A 176 1.23 -12.60 -3.80
C ALA A 176 2.00 -11.51 -4.53
N MET A 177 1.30 -10.54 -5.13
CA MET A 177 1.94 -9.37 -5.74
C MET A 177 2.67 -8.52 -4.71
N GLN A 178 2.04 -8.26 -3.56
CA GLN A 178 2.66 -7.54 -2.43
C GLN A 178 3.86 -8.29 -1.83
N ALA A 179 3.82 -9.63 -1.82
CA ALA A 179 4.93 -10.47 -1.36
C ALA A 179 6.06 -10.57 -2.39
N GLY A 180 5.95 -9.87 -3.54
CA GLY A 180 6.99 -9.82 -4.55
C GLY A 180 7.24 -11.16 -5.24
N MET A 181 6.25 -12.07 -5.26
CA MET A 181 6.39 -13.40 -5.87
C MET A 181 6.51 -13.30 -7.40
N ARG A 182 7.44 -14.02 -8.02
CA ARG A 182 7.45 -14.13 -9.49
C ARG A 182 6.33 -15.02 -9.99
N TYR A 183 6.00 -14.90 -11.27
CA TYR A 183 4.96 -15.69 -11.93
C TYR A 183 5.07 -17.19 -11.63
N ASP A 184 6.28 -17.77 -11.74
CA ASP A 184 6.48 -19.21 -11.56
C ASP A 184 6.25 -19.70 -10.13
N GLU A 185 6.34 -18.82 -9.14
CA GLU A 185 6.08 -19.12 -7.73
C GLU A 185 4.59 -19.07 -7.37
N LEU A 186 3.77 -18.46 -8.24
CA LEU A 186 2.35 -18.28 -7.94
C LEU A 186 1.61 -19.63 -7.86
N PRO A 187 0.67 -19.79 -6.90
CA PRO A 187 -0.30 -20.87 -6.92
C PRO A 187 -1.08 -20.92 -8.24
N ALA A 188 -1.56 -22.11 -8.62
CA ALA A 188 -2.24 -22.32 -9.90
C ALA A 188 -3.44 -21.38 -10.11
N GLY A 189 -4.26 -21.14 -9.08
CA GLY A 189 -5.37 -20.18 -9.15
C GLY A 189 -4.92 -18.74 -9.39
N SER A 190 -3.80 -18.33 -8.78
CA SER A 190 -3.22 -17.00 -9.00
C SER A 190 -2.60 -16.88 -10.39
N LYS A 191 -1.93 -17.92 -10.91
CA LYS A 191 -1.46 -17.97 -12.31
C LYS A 191 -2.62 -17.80 -13.29
N ALA A 192 -3.71 -18.54 -13.10
CA ALA A 192 -4.89 -18.43 -13.95
C ALA A 192 -5.47 -17.00 -13.98
N LEU A 193 -5.51 -16.32 -12.83
CA LEU A 193 -5.95 -14.93 -12.76
C LEU A 193 -4.97 -13.97 -13.45
N VAL A 194 -3.66 -14.14 -13.30
CA VAL A 194 -2.66 -13.35 -14.05
C VAL A 194 -2.88 -13.54 -15.56
N ASP A 195 -3.04 -14.78 -15.99
CA ASP A 195 -3.22 -15.15 -17.38
C ASP A 195 -4.50 -14.53 -17.98
N GLN A 196 -5.56 -14.45 -17.17
CA GLN A 196 -6.86 -13.90 -17.55
C GLN A 196 -6.89 -12.36 -17.50
N LEU A 197 -6.25 -11.74 -16.51
CA LEU A 197 -6.39 -10.32 -16.22
C LEU A 197 -5.25 -9.50 -16.82
N ILE A 198 -4.01 -9.95 -16.68
CA ILE A 198 -2.82 -9.15 -16.98
C ILE A 198 -1.73 -9.96 -17.72
N PRO A 199 -2.07 -10.69 -18.80
CA PRO A 199 -1.09 -11.53 -19.50
C PRO A 199 0.08 -10.71 -20.09
N ASP A 200 -0.18 -9.47 -20.48
CA ASP A 200 0.77 -8.47 -20.97
C ASP A 200 1.73 -7.95 -19.89
N LEU A 201 1.36 -8.02 -18.61
CA LEU A 201 2.21 -7.58 -17.50
C LEU A 201 3.04 -8.71 -16.87
N ARG A 202 2.93 -9.95 -17.35
CA ARG A 202 3.75 -11.08 -16.87
C ARG A 202 5.26 -10.77 -16.81
N PRO A 203 5.87 -10.08 -17.80
CA PRO A 203 7.30 -9.75 -17.74
C PRO A 203 7.67 -8.91 -16.50
N GLN A 204 6.76 -8.07 -16.01
CA GLN A 204 6.99 -7.22 -14.83
C GLN A 204 6.96 -7.99 -13.51
N ILE A 205 6.46 -9.22 -13.52
CA ILE A 205 6.46 -10.15 -12.38
C ILE A 205 7.33 -11.38 -12.64
N SER A 206 8.34 -11.25 -13.50
CA SER A 206 9.29 -12.34 -13.79
C SER A 206 10.34 -12.51 -12.68
N GLY A 207 10.68 -11.43 -11.97
CA GLY A 207 11.63 -11.44 -10.85
C GLY A 207 10.95 -11.60 -9.48
N SER A 208 11.58 -12.36 -8.59
CA SER A 208 11.19 -12.46 -7.17
C SER A 208 11.89 -11.35 -6.38
N PHE A 209 11.14 -10.63 -5.55
CA PHE A 209 11.72 -9.60 -4.69
C PHE A 209 12.75 -10.16 -3.71
N LEU A 210 12.49 -11.34 -3.13
CA LEU A 210 13.42 -11.96 -2.18
C LEU A 210 14.72 -12.42 -2.87
N ASP A 211 14.63 -12.89 -4.12
CA ASP A 211 15.82 -13.22 -4.92
C ASP A 211 16.64 -11.94 -5.18
N GLN A 212 15.99 -10.83 -5.54
CA GLN A 212 16.65 -9.54 -5.75
C GLN A 212 17.33 -9.01 -4.47
N VAL A 213 16.70 -9.16 -3.30
CA VAL A 213 17.31 -8.82 -2.01
C VAL A 213 18.55 -9.68 -1.73
N GLN A 214 18.47 -10.97 -2.05
CA GLN A 214 19.60 -11.90 -1.88
C GLN A 214 20.76 -11.54 -2.80
N ASP A 215 20.49 -11.16 -4.06
CA ASP A 215 21.49 -10.73 -5.02
C ASP A 215 22.18 -9.43 -4.54
N GLU A 216 21.41 -8.44 -4.10
CA GLU A 216 21.92 -7.19 -3.57
C GLU A 216 22.77 -7.42 -2.30
N TRP A 217 22.32 -8.27 -1.38
CA TRP A 217 23.11 -8.65 -0.21
C TRP A 217 24.41 -9.35 -0.59
N SER A 218 24.38 -10.21 -1.60
CA SER A 218 25.57 -10.92 -2.09
C SER A 218 26.57 -9.94 -2.69
N SER A 219 26.10 -8.92 -3.42
CA SER A 219 26.92 -7.81 -3.90
C SER A 219 27.60 -7.05 -2.74
N LEU A 220 26.84 -6.66 -1.71
CA LEU A 220 27.38 -6.02 -0.51
C LEU A 220 28.40 -6.91 0.23
N SER A 221 28.16 -8.22 0.30
CA SER A 221 29.06 -9.16 0.98
C SER A 221 30.44 -9.27 0.32
N SER A 222 30.53 -8.95 -0.98
CA SER A 222 31.81 -8.90 -1.71
C SER A 222 32.67 -7.68 -1.37
N THR A 223 32.07 -6.62 -0.79
CA THR A 223 32.74 -5.35 -0.52
C THR A 223 32.86 -5.03 0.97
N ILE A 224 31.98 -5.59 1.82
CA ILE A 224 31.97 -5.38 3.27
C ILE A 224 32.59 -6.62 3.96
N PRO A 225 33.81 -6.50 4.53
CA PRO A 225 34.45 -7.61 5.21
C PRO A 225 33.65 -8.13 6.40
N ASN A 226 33.66 -9.45 6.60
CA ASN A 226 32.97 -10.15 7.70
C ASN A 226 31.43 -10.02 7.67
N LEU A 227 30.83 -9.62 6.55
CA LEU A 227 29.38 -9.63 6.42
C LEU A 227 28.86 -11.08 6.44
N PRO A 228 27.96 -11.45 7.38
CA PRO A 228 27.41 -12.80 7.42
C PRO A 228 26.37 -13.02 6.31
N SER A 229 25.80 -14.23 6.24
CA SER A 229 24.68 -14.50 5.32
C SER A 229 23.48 -13.60 5.64
N LEU A 230 22.64 -13.32 4.63
CA LEU A 230 21.45 -12.51 4.77
C LEU A 230 20.57 -13.04 5.91
N ASP A 231 20.24 -14.33 5.89
CA ASP A 231 19.41 -14.97 6.94
C ASP A 231 19.97 -14.76 8.35
N SER A 232 21.29 -14.81 8.54
CA SER A 232 21.92 -14.57 9.85
C SER A 232 21.87 -13.10 10.27
N ALA A 233 21.77 -12.18 9.30
CA ALA A 233 21.77 -10.75 9.52
C ALA A 233 20.37 -10.17 9.76
N LEU A 234 19.31 -10.75 9.17
CA LEU A 234 17.95 -10.18 9.16
C LEU A 234 17.46 -9.71 10.53
N GLY A 235 17.63 -10.51 11.58
CA GLY A 235 17.20 -10.16 12.94
C GLY A 235 17.96 -8.98 13.58
N LYS A 236 19.08 -8.57 12.99
CA LYS A 236 19.97 -7.49 13.49
C LYS A 236 19.93 -6.21 12.65
N MET A 237 19.20 -6.22 11.53
CA MET A 237 19.13 -5.08 10.59
C MET A 237 18.06 -4.04 10.95
N GLY A 238 17.31 -4.25 12.05
CA GLY A 238 16.23 -3.35 12.45
C GLY A 238 15.07 -3.33 11.45
N PRO A 239 14.49 -2.15 11.13
CA PRO A 239 13.32 -2.04 10.24
C PRO A 239 13.52 -2.65 8.85
N THR A 240 14.74 -2.59 8.32
CA THR A 240 15.13 -3.18 7.05
C THR A 240 14.94 -4.69 7.06
N GLY A 241 15.50 -5.36 8.08
CA GLY A 241 15.36 -6.80 8.25
C GLY A 241 13.93 -7.23 8.51
N GLN A 242 13.19 -6.45 9.32
CA GLN A 242 11.77 -6.72 9.58
C GLN A 242 10.93 -6.67 8.30
N THR A 243 11.19 -5.73 7.41
CA THR A 243 10.48 -5.63 6.12
C THR A 243 10.68 -6.88 5.27
N ILE A 244 11.93 -7.35 5.14
CA ILE A 244 12.27 -8.56 4.39
C ILE A 244 11.64 -9.80 5.04
N LEU A 245 11.71 -9.91 6.37
CA LEU A 245 11.11 -11.02 7.12
C LEU A 245 9.58 -11.08 6.95
N ASN A 246 8.89 -9.94 6.97
CA ASN A 246 7.45 -9.89 6.77
C ASN A 246 7.06 -10.34 5.35
N ILE A 247 7.83 -9.93 4.33
CA ILE A 247 7.60 -10.36 2.94
C ILE A 247 7.89 -11.86 2.78
N LYS A 248 8.97 -12.37 3.39
CA LYS A 248 9.30 -13.80 3.41
C LYS A 248 8.19 -14.62 4.05
N TYR A 249 7.74 -14.22 5.24
CA TYR A 249 6.60 -14.84 5.91
C TYR A 249 5.36 -14.87 5.02
N ALA A 250 5.00 -13.73 4.40
CA ALA A 250 3.83 -13.65 3.54
C ALA A 250 3.91 -14.61 2.35
N ARG A 251 5.05 -14.65 1.65
CA ARG A 251 5.29 -15.57 0.55
C ARG A 251 5.14 -17.03 0.99
N ASP A 252 5.77 -17.39 2.10
CA ASP A 252 5.77 -18.77 2.59
C ASP A 252 4.36 -19.21 3.01
N THR A 253 3.58 -18.34 3.66
CA THR A 253 2.17 -18.56 3.97
C THR A 253 1.32 -18.74 2.70
N ILE A 254 1.51 -17.91 1.67
CA ILE A 254 0.75 -18.02 0.41
C ILE A 254 1.02 -19.35 -0.28
N ILE A 255 2.26 -19.84 -0.24
CA ILE A 255 2.64 -21.13 -0.82
C ILE A 255 2.05 -22.27 0.01
N ALA A 256 2.16 -22.21 1.34
CA ALA A 256 1.69 -23.26 2.24
C ALA A 256 0.16 -23.42 2.19
N ASP A 257 -0.57 -22.30 2.17
CA ASP A 257 -2.04 -22.26 2.24
C ASP A 257 -2.69 -22.00 0.87
N ALA A 258 -1.99 -22.35 -0.22
CA ALA A 258 -2.39 -22.05 -1.60
C ALA A 258 -3.82 -22.50 -1.99
N ASN A 259 -4.35 -23.53 -1.31
CA ASN A 259 -5.69 -24.08 -1.55
C ASN A 259 -6.68 -23.81 -0.39
N ASP A 260 -6.28 -23.07 0.65
CA ASP A 260 -7.10 -22.75 1.81
C ASP A 260 -7.04 -21.25 2.09
N PHE A 261 -7.96 -20.52 1.45
CA PHE A 261 -8.04 -19.06 1.63
C PHE A 261 -8.30 -18.67 3.08
N ASP A 262 -9.06 -19.46 3.84
CA ASP A 262 -9.40 -19.13 5.22
C ASP A 262 -8.18 -19.28 6.14
N ALA A 263 -7.36 -20.32 5.94
CA ALA A 263 -6.08 -20.47 6.63
C ALA A 263 -5.13 -19.32 6.27
N MET A 264 -4.97 -19.03 4.98
CA MET A 264 -4.14 -17.93 4.49
C MET A 264 -4.59 -16.58 5.09
N SER A 265 -5.89 -16.32 5.08
CA SER A 265 -6.50 -15.10 5.62
C SER A 265 -6.23 -14.94 7.11
N ARG A 266 -6.41 -15.99 7.93
CA ARG A 266 -6.10 -15.94 9.36
C ARG A 266 -4.63 -15.66 9.65
N ALA A 267 -3.72 -16.17 8.82
CA ALA A 267 -2.29 -15.99 8.97
C ALA A 267 -1.81 -14.59 8.53
N LEU A 268 -2.31 -14.09 7.39
CA LEU A 268 -1.90 -12.81 6.82
C LEU A 268 -2.66 -11.62 7.39
N VAL A 269 -3.82 -11.85 8.00
CA VAL A 269 -4.67 -10.83 8.61
C VAL A 269 -4.96 -11.23 10.06
N PRO A 270 -4.01 -10.99 10.99
CA PRO A 270 -4.21 -11.30 12.39
C PRO A 270 -5.44 -10.59 12.94
N SER A 271 -6.25 -11.31 13.73
CA SER A 271 -7.38 -10.74 14.45
C SER A 271 -6.89 -9.66 15.42
N GLY A 272 -7.64 -8.55 15.51
CA GLY A 272 -7.29 -7.39 16.33
C GLY A 272 -7.71 -6.08 15.68
N GLY A 273 -7.29 -4.96 16.26
CA GLY A 273 -7.74 -3.61 15.92
C GLY A 273 -8.79 -3.10 16.92
N SER A 274 -8.58 -1.90 17.46
CA SER A 274 -9.55 -1.29 18.39
C SER A 274 -10.72 -0.67 17.63
N GLY A 275 -11.96 -0.93 18.02
CA GLY A 275 -13.13 -0.17 17.52
C GLY A 275 -13.18 1.29 17.99
N ALA A 276 -12.03 1.91 18.26
CA ALA A 276 -11.92 3.21 18.92
C ALA A 276 -12.44 4.38 18.07
N ASP A 277 -12.56 4.19 16.75
CA ASP A 277 -13.14 5.15 15.83
C ASP A 277 -14.62 4.83 15.51
N ALA A 278 -15.26 3.91 16.25
CA ALA A 278 -16.69 3.66 16.11
C ALA A 278 -17.50 4.93 16.39
N GLY A 279 -18.25 5.39 15.39
CA GLY A 279 -19.00 6.65 15.47
C GLY A 279 -18.20 7.94 15.22
N ALA A 280 -16.98 7.87 14.67
CA ALA A 280 -16.13 9.04 14.35
C ALA A 280 -16.69 9.98 13.24
N GLY A 281 -17.91 9.73 12.75
CA GLY A 281 -18.49 10.43 11.60
C GLY A 281 -17.85 10.01 10.27
N PRO A 282 -18.28 10.59 9.14
CA PRO A 282 -17.70 10.26 7.85
C PRO A 282 -16.26 10.79 7.75
N PRO A 283 -15.35 10.06 7.07
CA PRO A 283 -14.00 10.56 6.83
C PRO A 283 -14.00 11.89 6.05
N PRO A 284 -12.97 12.73 6.28
CA PRO A 284 -12.80 13.96 5.51
C PRO A 284 -12.54 13.63 4.03
N TRP A 285 -12.71 14.62 3.16
CA TRP A 285 -12.47 14.46 1.73
C TRP A 285 -10.98 14.57 1.43
N SER A 286 -10.44 13.63 0.66
CA SER A 286 -9.09 13.70 0.12
C SER A 286 -9.11 14.52 -1.17
N LYS A 287 -8.34 15.60 -1.24
CA LYS A 287 -8.16 16.44 -2.42
C LYS A 287 -7.04 15.87 -3.29
N VAL A 288 -7.37 14.99 -4.23
CA VAL A 288 -6.36 14.33 -5.08
C VAL A 288 -5.85 15.25 -6.20
N SER A 289 -6.66 16.24 -6.60
CA SER A 289 -6.22 17.37 -7.43
C SER A 289 -7.08 18.62 -7.18
N ASP A 290 -6.81 19.72 -7.88
CA ASP A 290 -7.65 20.93 -7.78
C ASP A 290 -9.11 20.71 -8.19
N THR A 291 -9.38 19.68 -8.99
CA THR A 291 -10.72 19.38 -9.52
C THR A 291 -11.31 18.08 -9.01
N ILE A 292 -10.59 17.30 -8.19
CA ILE A 292 -11.01 15.95 -7.79
C ILE A 292 -10.92 15.80 -6.27
N TYR A 293 -12.03 15.38 -5.68
CA TYR A 293 -12.14 15.04 -4.27
C TYR A 293 -12.70 13.63 -4.11
N GLU A 294 -12.09 12.85 -3.24
CA GLU A 294 -12.42 11.44 -3.06
C GLU A 294 -12.48 11.08 -1.58
N ARG A 295 -13.36 10.14 -1.21
CA ARG A 295 -13.31 9.48 0.10
C ARG A 295 -13.93 8.09 0.04
N ILE A 296 -13.53 7.24 0.97
CA ILE A 296 -14.06 5.88 1.10
C ILE A 296 -14.84 5.78 2.39
N LEU A 297 -16.12 5.44 2.24
CA LEU A 297 -17.02 5.14 3.34
C LEU A 297 -17.09 3.62 3.48
N THR A 298 -16.45 3.08 4.50
CA THR A 298 -16.54 1.66 4.85
C THR A 298 -16.83 1.52 6.35
N GLN A 299 -17.75 0.62 6.67
CA GLN A 299 -18.06 0.22 8.05
C GLN A 299 -17.29 -1.05 8.45
N GLY A 300 -16.53 -1.64 7.52
CA GLY A 300 -16.05 -3.00 7.66
C GLY A 300 -14.57 -3.18 7.35
N THR A 301 -14.13 -4.40 7.59
CA THR A 301 -12.81 -4.93 7.29
C THR A 301 -12.66 -5.21 5.79
N PHE A 302 -11.52 -5.73 5.36
CA PHE A 302 -11.31 -6.21 4.00
C PHE A 302 -12.36 -7.25 3.55
N GLY A 303 -12.62 -7.29 2.25
CA GLY A 303 -13.66 -8.14 1.66
C GLY A 303 -15.07 -7.58 1.79
N THR A 304 -15.30 -6.56 2.64
CA THR A 304 -16.58 -5.86 2.69
C THR A 304 -16.79 -4.93 1.50
N MET A 305 -18.04 -4.49 1.33
CA MET A 305 -18.38 -3.44 0.38
C MET A 305 -18.19 -2.07 1.03
N ALA A 306 -17.58 -1.15 0.29
CA ALA A 306 -17.42 0.25 0.65
C ALA A 306 -18.09 1.14 -0.40
N THR A 307 -18.52 2.33 0.00
CA THR A 307 -18.94 3.37 -0.94
C THR A 307 -17.77 4.32 -1.19
N PHE A 308 -17.31 4.36 -2.43
CA PHE A 308 -16.34 5.34 -2.91
C PHE A 308 -17.08 6.56 -3.45
N GLU A 309 -16.92 7.68 -2.77
CA GLU A 309 -17.52 8.94 -3.17
C GLU A 309 -16.49 9.81 -3.90
N ILE A 310 -16.88 10.36 -5.04
CA ILE A 310 -16.03 11.15 -5.92
C ILE A 310 -16.78 12.43 -6.29
N ARG A 311 -16.12 13.58 -6.14
CA ARG A 311 -16.55 14.84 -6.72
C ARG A 311 -15.56 15.28 -7.78
N VAL A 312 -16.09 15.55 -8.97
CA VAL A 312 -15.36 16.15 -10.09
C VAL A 312 -15.88 17.56 -10.33
N LEU A 313 -14.97 18.53 -10.28
CA LEU A 313 -15.24 19.94 -10.60
C LEU A 313 -14.86 20.27 -12.05
N GLY A 314 -15.35 21.41 -12.54
CA GLY A 314 -15.03 21.95 -13.86
C GLY A 314 -16.17 21.79 -14.86
N THR A 315 -15.84 21.85 -16.15
CA THR A 315 -16.80 21.85 -17.27
C THR A 315 -16.57 20.73 -18.28
N SER A 316 -15.56 19.89 -18.06
CA SER A 316 -15.16 18.83 -19.00
C SER A 316 -14.71 17.59 -18.25
N PRO A 317 -14.79 16.40 -18.87
CA PRO A 317 -14.33 15.18 -18.22
C PRO A 317 -12.84 15.23 -17.85
N VAL A 318 -12.51 14.73 -16.66
CA VAL A 318 -11.13 14.67 -16.14
C VAL A 318 -10.74 13.24 -15.81
N ALA A 319 -9.43 12.97 -15.76
CA ALA A 319 -8.85 11.69 -15.37
C ALA A 319 -8.89 11.51 -13.83
N VAL A 320 -9.55 10.45 -13.37
CA VAL A 320 -9.76 10.11 -11.95
C VAL A 320 -9.02 8.81 -11.63
N PRO A 321 -8.12 8.78 -10.63
CA PRO A 321 -7.37 7.58 -10.23
C PRO A 321 -8.24 6.60 -9.44
N PHE A 322 -9.00 5.74 -10.14
CA PHE A 322 -10.06 4.96 -9.53
C PHE A 322 -9.58 3.75 -8.70
N THR A 323 -8.59 3.02 -9.20
CA THR A 323 -8.00 1.85 -8.51
C THR A 323 -6.53 2.04 -8.13
N SER A 324 -6.00 3.24 -8.35
CA SER A 324 -4.62 3.65 -8.02
C SER A 324 -4.52 4.43 -6.71
N VAL A 325 -5.53 4.30 -5.86
CA VAL A 325 -5.56 4.86 -4.51
C VAL A 325 -5.54 3.77 -3.46
N ILE A 326 -4.86 4.06 -2.36
CA ILE A 326 -4.73 3.22 -1.18
C ILE A 326 -5.28 4.00 0.02
N SER A 327 -6.08 3.33 0.83
CA SER A 327 -6.69 3.87 2.02
C SER A 327 -5.87 3.51 3.24
N TYR A 328 -5.63 4.51 4.08
CA TYR A 328 -4.81 4.47 5.28
C TYR A 328 -5.67 4.86 6.49
N ALA A 329 -5.56 4.14 7.62
CA ALA A 329 -6.11 4.54 8.91
C ALA A 329 -5.02 5.20 9.78
N PRO A 330 -4.80 6.54 9.74
CA PRO A 330 -3.56 7.15 10.22
C PRO A 330 -3.34 7.03 11.74
N LYS A 331 -4.44 6.95 12.49
CA LYS A 331 -4.43 6.71 13.95
C LYS A 331 -4.13 5.26 14.32
N HIS A 332 -4.22 4.35 13.34
CA HIS A 332 -4.14 2.91 13.49
C HIS A 332 -3.19 2.35 12.44
N GLN A 333 -1.92 2.73 12.51
CA GLN A 333 -0.91 2.27 11.56
C GLN A 333 -0.75 0.74 11.59
N ASP A 334 -1.17 0.05 12.65
CA ASP A 334 -1.25 -1.40 12.75
C ASP A 334 -2.34 -2.05 11.87
N TRP A 335 -3.21 -1.26 11.21
CA TRP A 335 -4.29 -1.77 10.35
C TRP A 335 -3.86 -1.95 8.90
N GLN A 336 -4.51 -2.90 8.21
CA GLN A 336 -4.25 -3.17 6.79
C GLN A 336 -4.73 -1.98 5.95
N PRO A 337 -3.86 -1.36 5.15
CA PRO A 337 -4.31 -0.42 4.13
C PRO A 337 -5.21 -1.12 3.12
N LEU A 338 -6.18 -0.40 2.57
CA LEU A 338 -7.18 -0.96 1.65
C LEU A 338 -6.99 -0.40 0.25
N THR A 339 -7.06 -1.25 -0.77
CA THR A 339 -7.32 -0.85 -2.16
C THR A 339 -8.71 -1.30 -2.57
N GLN A 340 -9.15 -0.89 -3.76
CA GLN A 340 -10.53 -1.08 -4.16
C GLN A 340 -10.64 -1.61 -5.59
N GLU A 341 -11.65 -2.46 -5.79
CA GLU A 341 -12.10 -2.91 -7.11
C GLU A 341 -13.48 -2.31 -7.40
N SER A 342 -13.63 -1.75 -8.61
CA SER A 342 -14.90 -1.22 -9.12
C SER A 342 -15.96 -2.33 -9.21
N PRO A 343 -17.26 -2.05 -8.96
CA PRO A 343 -18.19 -3.06 -8.47
C PRO A 343 -18.32 -4.24 -9.42
N THR A 344 -18.26 -5.43 -8.84
CA THR A 344 -18.92 -6.62 -9.34
C THR A 344 -20.44 -6.46 -9.18
N LEU A 345 -21.22 -7.08 -10.06
CA LEU A 345 -22.66 -7.31 -9.84
C LEU A 345 -22.80 -8.23 -8.63
N ALA A 346 -22.74 -7.68 -7.41
CA ALA A 346 -23.13 -8.42 -6.23
C ALA A 346 -24.65 -8.59 -6.28
N PHE A 347 -25.10 -9.74 -6.78
CA PHE A 347 -26.42 -10.23 -6.39
C PHE A 347 -26.38 -10.41 -4.88
N GLY A 348 -27.24 -9.66 -4.19
CA GLY A 348 -27.45 -9.83 -2.77
C GLY A 348 -27.81 -11.27 -2.47
N GLY A 349 -27.01 -11.89 -1.61
CA GLY A 349 -27.33 -13.11 -0.91
C GLY A 349 -26.61 -13.04 0.44
N PRO A 350 -27.31 -13.18 1.57
CA PRO A 350 -26.71 -13.19 2.90
C PRO A 350 -25.69 -14.31 3.08
#